data_AF-A0ABD0Y178-F1
#
_entry.id   AF-A0ABD0Y178-F1
#
_cell.length_a   1.000
_cell.length_b   1.000
_cell.length_c   1.000
_cell.angle_alpha   90.00
_cell.angle_beta   90.00
_cell.angle_gamma   90.00
#
_symmetry.space_group_name_H-M   'P 1'
#
loop_
_entity.id
_entity.type
_entity.pdbx_description
1 polymer ?
#
loop_
_entity_poly.entity_id
_entity_poly.type
_entity_poly.pdbx_seq_one_letter_code
_entity_poly.pdbx_strand_id
1 'polypeptide(L)'
;IPLLIFIVHNYLLSCLASGTDVSTGLFIPNLVTGAAWGRLLAIFLQYINPETKYWAQATKYAFMGSAAHLSGVTQLTFSIGVMMTEASGGTGFFIPIFLMLITTKLVGKILTESIFHTEATLDGLPLLSKRPPPLCLEVSAKDVMNRGPLESLPIVTTVGTIVRIALNSNHNGFPIVDNSSISSQVSTHLKVTLIKLTYFLFTYKINFSLL
;
A
#
# COMPACT_ATOMS: atom_id res chain seq x y z
N ILE A 1 -3.02 -37.18 2.71
CA ILE A 1 -2.71 -37.33 1.26
C ILE A 1 -3.58 -36.40 0.39
N PRO A 2 -4.92 -36.50 0.35
CA PRO A 2 -5.74 -35.63 -0.53
C PRO A 2 -5.58 -34.12 -0.21
N LEU A 3 -5.42 -33.80 1.08
CA LEU A 3 -5.22 -32.42 1.55
C LEU A 3 -3.90 -31.80 1.07
N LEU A 4 -2.84 -32.60 0.93
CA LEU A 4 -1.54 -32.14 0.45
C LEU A 4 -1.57 -31.86 -1.05
N ILE A 5 -2.22 -32.74 -1.82
CA ILE A 5 -2.46 -32.53 -3.26
C ILE A 5 -3.26 -31.24 -3.48
N PHE A 6 -4.31 -31.02 -2.68
CA PHE A 6 -5.10 -29.79 -2.73
C PHE A 6 -4.27 -28.54 -2.44
N ILE A 7 -3.43 -28.55 -1.40
CA ILE A 7 -2.55 -27.40 -1.07
C ILE A 7 -1.64 -27.05 -2.25
N VAL A 8 -0.94 -28.04 -2.81
CA VAL A 8 0.01 -27.83 -3.90
C VAL A 8 -0.71 -27.31 -5.14
N HIS A 9 -1.82 -27.92 -5.52
CA HIS A 9 -2.59 -27.50 -6.68
C HIS A 9 -3.16 -26.08 -6.51
N ASN A 10 -3.81 -25.80 -5.37
CA ASN A 10 -4.42 -24.50 -5.12
C ASN A 10 -3.37 -23.39 -5.03
N TYR A 11 -2.20 -23.65 -4.44
CA TYR A 11 -1.10 -22.69 -4.40
C TYR A 11 -0.57 -22.37 -5.80
N LEU A 12 -0.29 -23.38 -6.62
CA LEU A 12 0.20 -23.18 -7.99
C LEU A 12 -0.82 -22.43 -8.86
N LEU A 13 -2.09 -22.81 -8.79
CA LEU A 13 -3.16 -22.11 -9.52
C LEU A 13 -3.30 -20.67 -9.05
N SER A 14 -3.16 -20.41 -7.75
CA SER A 14 -3.22 -19.04 -7.20
C SER A 14 -2.07 -18.19 -7.72
N CYS A 15 -0.85 -18.73 -7.76
CA CYS A 15 0.31 -18.03 -8.34
C CYS A 15 0.10 -17.73 -9.83
N LEU A 16 -0.42 -18.68 -10.60
CA LEU A 16 -0.71 -18.47 -12.03
C LEU A 16 -1.82 -17.42 -12.24
N ALA A 17 -2.90 -17.48 -11.46
CA ALA A 17 -4.00 -16.53 -11.55
C ALA A 17 -3.57 -15.09 -11.21
N SER A 18 -2.68 -14.94 -10.22
CA SER A 18 -2.13 -13.64 -9.81
C SER A 18 -1.33 -12.95 -10.92
N GLY A 19 -0.78 -13.71 -11.87
CA GLY A 19 -0.02 -13.15 -13.00
C GLY A 19 -0.85 -12.84 -14.25
N THR A 20 -2.18 -13.07 -14.20
CA THR A 20 -3.07 -12.75 -15.32
C THR A 20 -3.53 -11.29 -15.25
N ASP A 21 -3.73 -10.66 -16.41
CA ASP A 21 -4.23 -9.28 -16.55
C ASP A 21 -5.75 -9.16 -16.26
N VAL A 22 -6.23 -9.93 -15.29
CA VAL A 22 -7.62 -9.98 -14.86
C VAL A 22 -7.68 -9.45 -13.43
N SER A 23 -8.63 -8.55 -13.17
CA SER A 23 -8.90 -8.09 -11.81
C SER A 23 -9.36 -9.27 -10.95
N THR A 24 -8.42 -9.86 -10.20
CA THR A 24 -8.67 -10.99 -9.31
C THR A 24 -8.19 -10.65 -7.90
N GLY A 25 -8.96 -11.05 -6.90
CA GLY A 25 -8.60 -10.82 -5.50
C GLY A 25 -7.63 -11.89 -5.00
N LEU A 26 -6.50 -11.47 -4.44
CA LEU A 26 -5.51 -12.38 -3.83
C LEU A 26 -5.92 -12.87 -2.42
N PHE A 27 -6.96 -12.30 -1.83
CA PHE A 27 -7.28 -12.53 -0.42
C PHE A 27 -7.80 -13.95 -0.13
N ILE A 28 -8.85 -14.36 -0.85
CA ILE A 28 -9.53 -15.65 -0.65
C ILE A 28 -8.63 -16.85 -0.96
N PRO A 29 -7.93 -16.93 -2.12
CA PRO A 29 -7.07 -18.08 -2.42
C PRO A 29 -5.97 -18.31 -1.37
N ASN A 30 -5.37 -17.23 -0.87
CA ASN A 30 -4.37 -17.29 0.19
C ASN A 30 -4.97 -17.73 1.53
N LEU A 31 -6.19 -17.29 1.86
CA LEU A 31 -6.91 -17.72 3.06
C LEU A 31 -7.19 -19.22 3.03
N VAL A 32 -7.69 -19.75 1.91
CA VAL A 32 -7.98 -21.18 1.74
C VAL A 32 -6.71 -22.03 1.81
N THR A 33 -5.62 -21.58 1.15
CA THR A 33 -4.33 -22.29 1.18
C THR A 33 -3.76 -22.34 2.60
N GLY A 34 -3.82 -21.22 3.34
CA GLY A 34 -3.40 -21.19 4.74
C GLY A 34 -4.29 -22.03 5.67
N ALA A 35 -5.60 -22.06 5.43
CA ALA A 35 -6.52 -22.92 6.19
C ALA A 35 -6.21 -24.40 6.02
N ALA A 36 -5.88 -24.82 4.79
CA ALA A 36 -5.48 -26.18 4.49
C ALA A 36 -4.16 -26.55 5.19
N TRP A 37 -3.16 -25.66 5.17
CA TRP A 37 -1.91 -25.83 5.91
C TRP A 37 -2.11 -25.94 7.43
N GLY A 38 -2.94 -25.06 8.00
CA GLY A 38 -3.27 -25.09 9.43
C GLY A 38 -3.98 -26.38 9.84
N ARG A 39 -4.91 -26.87 9.00
CA ARG A 39 -5.58 -28.16 9.23
C ARG A 39 -4.62 -29.35 9.15
N LEU A 40 -3.67 -29.32 8.21
CA LEU A 40 -2.64 -30.34 8.08
C LEU A 40 -1.76 -30.41 9.33
N LEU A 41 -1.36 -29.25 9.86
CA LEU A 41 -0.59 -29.16 11.10
C LEU A 41 -1.37 -29.71 12.31
N ALA A 42 -2.68 -29.45 12.40
CA ALA A 42 -3.51 -29.99 13.47
C ALA A 42 -3.61 -31.53 13.42
N ILE A 43 -3.78 -32.11 12.23
CA ILE A 43 -3.81 -33.57 12.05
C ILE A 43 -2.46 -34.18 12.43
N PHE A 44 -1.36 -33.51 12.06
CA PHE A 44 -0.01 -33.94 12.42
C PHE A 44 0.21 -33.94 13.94
N LEU A 45 -0.20 -32.89 14.65
CA LEU A 45 -0.13 -32.83 16.11
C LEU A 45 -0.96 -33.93 16.79
N GLN A 46 -2.17 -34.19 16.28
CA GLN A 46 -3.03 -35.27 16.78
C GLN A 46 -2.45 -36.66 16.53
N TYR A 47 -1.65 -36.83 15.47
CA TYR A 47 -0.97 -38.08 15.18
C TYR A 47 0.16 -38.37 16.17
N ILE A 48 0.93 -37.34 16.58
CA ILE A 48 2.01 -37.49 17.55
C ILE A 48 1.45 -37.78 18.95
N ASN A 49 0.46 -37.00 19.39
CA ASN A 49 -0.15 -37.17 20.71
C ASN A 49 -1.69 -37.10 20.61
N PRO A 50 -2.40 -38.23 20.77
CA PRO A 50 -3.86 -38.26 20.64
C PRO A 50 -4.59 -37.47 21.73
N GLU A 51 -3.97 -37.24 22.90
CA GLU A 51 -4.52 -36.38 23.97
C GLU A 51 -4.61 -34.91 23.57
N THR A 52 -3.88 -34.49 22.52
CA THR A 52 -3.93 -33.11 22.04
C THR A 52 -5.24 -32.75 21.36
N LYS A 53 -6.10 -33.72 21.06
CA LYS A 53 -7.40 -33.52 20.39
C LYS A 53 -8.31 -32.51 21.11
N TYR A 54 -8.18 -32.38 22.44
CA TYR A 54 -8.99 -31.43 23.23
C TYR A 54 -8.64 -29.95 22.94
N TRP A 55 -7.37 -29.63 22.76
CA TRP A 55 -6.91 -28.26 22.50
C TRP A 55 -6.55 -28.01 21.03
N ALA A 56 -6.02 -29.01 20.33
CA ALA A 56 -5.62 -28.98 18.92
C ALA A 56 -6.79 -29.24 17.96
N GLN A 57 -7.88 -28.49 18.12
CA GLN A 57 -9.03 -28.59 17.22
C GLN A 57 -8.67 -28.10 15.81
N ALA A 58 -8.94 -28.94 14.80
CA ALA A 58 -8.60 -28.66 13.41
C ALA A 58 -9.14 -27.29 12.91
N THR A 59 -10.32 -26.89 13.37
CA THR A 59 -10.93 -25.60 13.02
C THR A 59 -10.13 -24.40 13.55
N LYS A 60 -9.63 -24.46 14.78
CA LYS A 60 -8.85 -23.38 15.39
C LYS A 60 -7.51 -23.19 14.68
N TYR A 61 -6.84 -24.31 14.39
CA TYR A 61 -5.56 -24.30 13.68
C TYR A 61 -5.71 -23.94 12.20
N ALA A 62 -6.79 -24.37 11.54
CA ALA A 62 -7.10 -23.92 10.18
C ALA A 62 -7.33 -22.40 10.15
N PHE A 63 -8.07 -21.87 11.13
CA PHE A 63 -8.31 -20.44 11.25
C PHE A 63 -7.03 -19.62 11.52
N MET A 64 -6.18 -20.09 12.44
CA MET A 64 -4.88 -19.44 12.68
C MET A 64 -3.94 -19.57 11.48
N GLY A 65 -3.93 -20.71 10.80
CA GLY A 65 -3.11 -20.94 9.61
C GLY A 65 -3.52 -20.09 8.41
N SER A 66 -4.82 -19.82 8.23
CA SER A 66 -5.30 -18.92 7.18
C SER A 66 -4.85 -17.49 7.41
N ALA A 67 -4.99 -17.00 8.65
CA ALA A 67 -4.54 -15.68 9.06
C ALA A 67 -3.01 -15.53 8.95
N ALA A 68 -2.25 -16.55 9.35
CA ALA A 68 -0.80 -16.58 9.22
C ALA A 68 -0.38 -16.45 7.75
N HIS A 69 -0.89 -17.31 6.87
CA HIS A 69 -0.48 -17.34 5.47
C HIS A 69 -0.78 -16.00 4.77
N LEU A 70 -2.00 -15.48 4.96
CA LEU A 70 -2.41 -14.20 4.40
C LEU A 70 -1.57 -13.02 4.92
N SER A 71 -1.26 -13.00 6.22
CA SER A 71 -0.38 -11.97 6.79
C SER A 71 1.08 -12.13 6.35
N GLY A 72 1.53 -13.33 6.00
CA GLY A 72 2.85 -13.56 5.43
C GLY A 72 2.97 -12.95 4.03
N VAL A 73 1.97 -13.18 3.18
CA VAL A 73 1.94 -12.67 1.80
C VAL A 73 1.77 -11.15 1.76
N THR A 74 0.83 -10.61 2.54
CA THR A 74 0.48 -9.17 2.49
C THR A 74 1.28 -8.30 3.46
N GLN A 75 1.89 -8.89 4.50
CA GLN A 75 2.57 -8.19 5.60
C GLN A 75 1.69 -7.16 6.34
N LEU A 76 0.36 -7.31 6.28
CA LEU A 76 -0.62 -6.51 7.02
C LEU A 76 -1.00 -7.21 8.33
N THR A 77 -0.60 -6.66 9.47
CA THR A 77 -0.85 -7.31 10.78
C THR A 77 -2.13 -6.83 11.44
N PHE A 78 -2.31 -5.51 11.57
CA PHE A 78 -3.42 -4.96 12.34
C PHE A 78 -4.76 -5.19 11.66
N SER A 79 -4.87 -4.87 10.37
CA SER A 79 -6.12 -5.01 9.62
C SER A 79 -6.57 -6.47 9.51
N ILE A 80 -5.65 -7.41 9.25
CA ILE A 80 -5.96 -8.84 9.19
C ILE A 80 -6.34 -9.37 10.57
N GLY A 81 -5.62 -8.97 11.63
CA GLY A 81 -5.92 -9.38 13.00
C GLY A 81 -7.32 -8.94 13.45
N VAL A 82 -7.70 -7.70 13.16
CA VAL A 82 -9.06 -7.20 13.43
C VAL A 82 -10.08 -7.96 12.60
N MET A 83 -9.88 -8.09 11.28
CA MET A 83 -10.81 -8.81 10.41
C MET A 83 -11.07 -10.24 10.88
N MET A 84 -10.02 -10.96 11.27
CA MET A 84 -10.12 -12.33 11.77
C MET A 84 -10.82 -12.39 13.14
N THR A 85 -10.51 -11.46 14.03
CA THR A 85 -11.17 -11.42 15.35
C THR A 85 -12.66 -11.12 15.22
N GLU A 86 -13.03 -10.17 14.37
CA GLU A 86 -14.42 -9.85 14.06
C GLU A 86 -15.15 -11.03 13.39
N ALA A 87 -14.52 -11.68 12.40
CA ALA A 87 -15.08 -12.84 11.71
C ALA A 87 -15.30 -14.06 12.62
N SER A 88 -14.54 -14.16 13.71
CA SER A 88 -14.69 -15.22 14.71
C SER A 88 -15.86 -14.97 15.68
N GLY A 89 -16.39 -13.75 15.75
CA GLY A 89 -17.48 -13.38 16.66
C GLY A 89 -17.13 -13.43 18.15
N GLY A 90 -15.84 -13.56 18.50
CA GLY A 90 -15.39 -13.72 19.89
C GLY A 90 -14.00 -13.14 20.12
N THR A 91 -13.89 -12.20 21.07
CA THR A 91 -12.65 -11.46 21.39
C THR A 91 -11.62 -12.28 22.19
N GLY A 92 -11.98 -13.49 22.65
CA GLY A 92 -11.12 -14.34 23.49
C GLY A 92 -9.82 -14.79 22.82
N PHE A 93 -9.74 -14.79 21.48
CA PHE A 93 -8.54 -15.21 20.74
C PHE A 93 -7.68 -14.05 20.24
N PHE A 94 -7.92 -12.82 20.69
CA PHE A 94 -7.20 -11.63 20.20
C PHE A 94 -5.68 -11.73 20.40
N ILE A 95 -5.24 -11.97 21.63
CA ILE A 95 -3.81 -12.03 21.99
C ILE A 95 -3.04 -13.08 21.16
N PRO A 96 -3.45 -14.36 21.09
CA PRO A 96 -2.70 -15.37 20.34
C PRO A 96 -2.69 -15.11 18.83
N ILE A 97 -3.77 -14.57 18.25
CA ILE A 97 -3.82 -14.21 16.82
C ILE A 97 -2.79 -13.12 16.54
N PHE A 98 -2.77 -12.04 17.32
CA PHE A 98 -1.84 -10.93 17.10
C PHE A 98 -0.38 -11.35 17.31
N LEU A 99 -0.09 -12.19 18.30
CA LEU A 99 1.26 -12.73 18.50
C LEU A 99 1.73 -13.48 17.25
N MET A 100 0.89 -14.38 16.73
CA MET A 100 1.19 -15.14 15.52
C MET A 100 1.40 -14.21 14.31
N LEU A 101 0.53 -13.21 14.09
CA LEU A 101 0.66 -12.29 12.95
C LEU A 101 1.94 -11.44 13.03
N ILE A 102 2.36 -11.03 14.23
CA ILE A 102 3.61 -10.29 14.44
C ILE A 102 4.81 -11.17 14.13
N THR A 103 4.83 -12.42 14.62
CA THR A 103 5.92 -13.35 14.33
C THR A 103 6.03 -13.64 12.83
N THR A 104 4.90 -13.88 12.16
CA THR A 104 4.85 -14.09 10.72
C THR A 104 5.35 -12.88 9.95
N LYS A 105 4.94 -11.66 10.33
CA LYS A 105 5.42 -10.43 9.68
C LYS A 105 6.93 -10.24 9.86
N LEU A 106 7.46 -10.53 11.04
CA LEU A 106 8.89 -10.41 11.30
C LEU A 106 9.69 -11.35 10.37
N VAL A 107 9.27 -12.61 10.27
CA VAL A 107 9.90 -13.60 9.38
C VAL A 107 9.72 -13.19 7.91
N GLY A 108 8.51 -12.77 7.52
CA GLY A 108 8.22 -12.35 6.16
C GLY A 108 9.08 -11.18 5.70
N LYS A 109 9.29 -10.17 6.56
CA LYS A 109 10.10 -8.99 6.25
C LYS A 109 11.59 -9.31 6.05
N ILE A 110 12.09 -10.39 6.64
CA ILE A 110 13.47 -10.84 6.44
C ILE A 110 13.62 -11.50 5.06
N LEU A 111 12.57 -12.19 4.59
CA LEU A 111 12.63 -12.98 3.37
C LEU A 111 12.29 -12.20 2.11
N THR A 112 11.22 -11.40 2.12
CA THR A 112 10.68 -10.74 0.93
C THR A 112 9.89 -9.48 1.31
N GLU A 113 9.64 -8.61 0.34
CA GLU A 113 8.72 -7.49 0.47
C GLU A 113 7.24 -7.93 0.37
N SER A 114 6.28 -7.06 0.73
CA SER A 114 4.85 -7.41 0.57
C SER A 114 4.44 -7.46 -0.90
N ILE A 115 3.52 -8.37 -1.22
CA ILE A 115 3.03 -8.52 -2.61
C ILE A 115 2.49 -7.20 -3.19
N PHE A 116 1.76 -6.43 -2.39
CA PHE A 116 1.15 -5.17 -2.84
C PHE A 116 2.18 -4.08 -3.11
N HIS A 117 3.32 -4.09 -2.42
CA HIS A 117 4.39 -3.12 -2.71
C HIS A 117 5.13 -3.51 -3.98
N THR A 118 5.38 -4.81 -4.18
CA THR A 118 5.96 -5.32 -5.42
C THR A 118 5.08 -5.02 -6.62
N GLU A 119 3.78 -5.27 -6.53
CA GLU A 119 2.80 -5.00 -7.60
C GLU A 119 2.79 -3.51 -7.97
N ALA A 120 2.69 -2.62 -6.98
CA ALA A 120 2.74 -1.18 -7.24
C ALA A 120 4.08 -0.70 -7.81
N THR A 121 5.18 -1.36 -7.47
CA THR A 121 6.51 -1.06 -8.04
C THR A 121 6.60 -1.53 -9.50
N LEU A 122 6.00 -2.68 -9.82
CA LEU A 122 5.91 -3.20 -11.20
C LEU A 122 5.02 -2.33 -12.08
N ASP A 123 3.96 -1.74 -11.52
CA ASP A 123 3.11 -0.75 -12.21
C ASP A 123 3.81 0.59 -12.47
N GLY A 124 5.03 0.78 -11.95
CA GLY A 124 5.80 2.01 -12.12
C GLY A 124 5.27 3.19 -11.30
N LEU A 125 4.49 2.93 -10.24
CA LEU A 125 3.96 3.98 -9.37
C LEU A 125 5.09 4.57 -8.51
N PRO A 126 5.27 5.91 -8.46
CA PRO A 126 6.26 6.55 -7.61
C PRO A 126 5.79 6.52 -6.14
N LEU A 127 6.02 5.39 -5.46
CA LEU A 127 5.68 5.22 -4.05
C LEU A 127 6.72 5.88 -3.15
N LEU A 128 6.26 6.75 -2.25
CA LEU A 128 7.11 7.32 -1.20
C LEU A 128 7.13 6.38 0.01
N SER A 129 8.31 5.88 0.34
CA SER A 129 8.50 5.06 1.54
C SER A 129 8.28 5.88 2.81
N LYS A 130 7.70 5.25 3.85
CA LYS A 130 7.41 5.93 5.13
C LYS A 130 8.67 6.40 5.88
N ARG A 131 9.82 5.81 5.57
CA ARG A 131 11.12 6.17 6.15
C ARG A 131 12.12 6.42 5.04
N PRO A 132 12.96 7.45 5.17
CA PRO A 132 14.04 7.67 4.22
C PRO A 132 14.98 6.46 4.18
N PRO A 133 15.62 6.18 3.03
CA PRO A 133 16.61 5.12 2.92
C PRO A 133 17.72 5.26 3.97
N PRO A 134 18.22 4.16 4.54
CA PRO A 134 19.37 4.19 5.44
C PRO A 134 20.57 4.59 4.60
N LEU A 135 21.06 5.83 4.76
CA LEU A 135 22.18 6.52 4.07
C LEU A 135 21.80 7.92 3.55
N CYS A 136 20.54 8.37 3.69
CA CYS A 136 20.13 9.72 3.26
C CYS A 136 20.41 10.84 4.28
N LEU A 137 21.14 10.59 5.38
CA LEU A 137 21.37 11.59 6.44
C LEU A 137 22.21 12.79 5.99
N GLU A 138 23.09 12.60 5.01
CA GLU A 138 23.98 13.65 4.49
C GLU A 138 23.44 14.33 3.22
N VAL A 139 22.30 13.85 2.69
CA VAL A 139 21.72 14.41 1.46
C VAL A 139 20.96 15.68 1.79
N SER A 140 21.43 16.83 1.28
CA SER A 140 20.76 18.10 1.45
C SER A 140 19.60 18.26 0.46
N ALA A 141 18.57 19.02 0.83
CA ALA A 141 17.46 19.36 -0.06
C ALA A 141 17.93 20.01 -1.38
N LYS A 142 19.09 20.70 -1.36
CA LYS A 142 19.73 21.30 -2.54
C LYS A 142 20.15 20.26 -3.58
N ASP A 143 20.41 19.02 -3.16
CA ASP A 143 20.86 17.94 -4.04
C ASP A 143 19.70 17.17 -4.67
N VAL A 144 18.53 17.19 -4.01
CA VAL A 144 17.31 16.51 -4.48
C VAL A 144 16.39 17.45 -5.27
N MET A 145 16.41 18.76 -4.98
CA MET A 145 15.55 19.72 -5.67
C MET A 145 15.88 19.83 -7.17
N ASN A 146 14.85 20.06 -7.99
CA ASN A 146 15.04 20.34 -9.40
C ASN A 146 15.82 21.65 -9.57
N ARG A 147 17.00 21.59 -10.22
CA ARG A 147 17.88 22.75 -10.49
C ARG A 147 17.54 23.50 -11.78
N GLY A 148 16.52 23.04 -12.50
CA GLY A 148 16.05 23.69 -13.73
C GLY A 148 15.54 25.12 -13.49
N PRO A 149 15.34 25.90 -14.56
CA PRO A 149 14.76 27.24 -14.47
C PRO A 149 13.39 27.15 -13.80
N LEU A 150 13.23 27.84 -12.67
CA LEU A 150 11.99 27.87 -11.91
C LEU A 150 11.02 28.85 -12.57
N GLU A 151 9.90 28.36 -13.09
CA GLU A 151 8.81 29.22 -13.54
C GLU A 151 8.02 29.75 -12.34
N SER A 152 8.43 30.91 -11.81
CA SER A 152 7.74 31.59 -10.71
C SER A 152 6.77 32.67 -11.19
N LEU A 153 5.65 32.84 -10.49
CA LEU A 153 4.67 33.89 -10.76
C LEU A 153 4.79 35.03 -9.74
N PRO A 154 4.75 36.31 -10.15
CA PRO A 154 4.64 37.41 -9.21
C PRO A 154 3.24 37.47 -8.59
N ILE A 155 3.14 38.05 -7.38
CA ILE A 155 1.88 38.21 -6.62
C ILE A 155 0.77 38.84 -7.46
N VAL A 156 1.13 39.82 -8.31
CA VAL A 156 0.20 40.48 -9.23
C VAL A 156 0.60 40.09 -10.65
N THR A 157 -0.25 39.29 -11.31
CA THR A 157 -0.01 38.78 -12.67
C THR A 157 -1.28 38.84 -13.50
N THR A 158 -1.15 39.15 -14.80
CA THR A 158 -2.25 39.09 -15.78
C THR A 158 -2.64 37.64 -16.10
N VAL A 159 -3.94 37.36 -16.21
CA VAL A 159 -4.47 36.02 -16.51
C VAL A 159 -3.86 35.40 -17.77
N GLY A 160 -3.57 36.20 -18.80
CA GLY A 160 -2.92 35.72 -20.04
C GLY A 160 -1.54 35.09 -19.81
N THR A 161 -0.74 35.63 -18.89
CA THR A 161 0.58 35.08 -18.55
C THR A 161 0.45 33.74 -17.82
N ILE A 162 -0.55 33.61 -16.95
CA ILE A 162 -0.85 32.36 -16.22
C ILE A 162 -1.25 31.26 -17.21
N VAL A 163 -2.15 31.57 -18.15
CA VAL A 163 -2.57 30.62 -19.18
C VAL A 163 -1.40 30.19 -20.06
N ARG A 164 -0.51 31.12 -20.44
CA ARG A 164 0.67 30.81 -21.25
C ARG A 164 1.62 29.84 -20.53
N ILE A 165 1.89 30.08 -19.24
CA ILE A 165 2.76 29.23 -18.42
C ILE A 165 2.14 27.85 -18.22
N ALA A 166 0.84 27.79 -17.94
CA ALA A 166 0.12 26.53 -17.74
C ALA A 166 0.03 25.67 -19.01
N LEU A 167 0.03 26.27 -20.21
CA LEU A 167 0.02 25.55 -21.48
C LEU A 167 1.41 25.08 -21.92
N ASN A 168 2.46 25.82 -21.56
CA ASN A 168 3.83 25.54 -22.02
C ASN A 168 4.62 24.65 -21.06
N SER A 169 4.18 24.50 -19.81
CA SER A 169 4.90 23.72 -18.80
C SER A 169 4.17 22.44 -18.43
N ASN A 170 4.94 21.39 -18.09
CA ASN A 170 4.43 20.12 -17.58
C ASN A 170 4.29 20.11 -16.04
N HIS A 171 4.35 21.28 -15.40
CA HIS A 171 4.29 21.40 -13.94
C HIS A 171 2.87 21.77 -13.48
N ASN A 172 2.39 21.08 -12.45
CA ASN A 172 1.05 21.33 -11.88
C ASN A 172 1.05 22.36 -10.74
N GLY A 173 2.20 22.91 -10.36
CA GLY A 173 2.33 23.87 -9.27
C GLY A 173 3.45 24.87 -9.54
N PHE A 174 3.14 26.15 -9.33
CA PHE A 174 4.07 27.27 -9.54
C PHE A 174 4.20 28.07 -8.25
N PRO A 175 5.43 28.34 -7.77
CA PRO A 175 5.63 29.19 -6.61
C PRO A 175 5.31 30.64 -6.95
N ILE A 176 4.61 31.31 -6.03
CA ILE A 176 4.34 32.75 -6.12
C ILE A 176 5.45 33.48 -5.34
N VAL A 177 6.17 34.38 -6.00
CA VAL A 177 7.32 35.10 -5.43
C VAL A 177 7.05 36.60 -5.40
N ASP A 178 7.39 37.26 -4.30
CA ASP A 178 7.39 38.71 -4.21
C ASP A 178 8.76 39.25 -4.65
N ASN A 179 8.80 40.07 -5.70
CA ASN A 179 10.04 40.70 -6.17
C ASN A 179 10.46 41.91 -5.31
N SER A 180 9.66 42.33 -4.33
CA SER A 180 9.92 43.55 -3.54
C SER A 180 10.70 43.35 -2.24
N SER A 181 10.93 42.11 -1.79
CA SER A 181 11.63 41.82 -0.52
C SER A 181 12.83 40.89 -0.72
N ILE A 182 14.00 41.49 -1.00
CA ILE A 182 15.31 40.81 -1.16
C ILE A 182 15.90 40.31 0.17
N SER A 183 15.32 40.59 1.33
CA SER A 183 15.89 40.15 2.61
C SER A 183 14.85 39.53 3.54
N SER A 184 15.16 38.30 3.95
CA SER A 184 14.74 37.69 5.22
C SER A 184 13.24 37.68 5.50
N GLN A 185 12.53 36.77 4.85
CA GLN A 185 11.69 35.78 5.53
C GLN A 185 11.06 34.92 4.44
N VAL A 186 11.47 33.65 4.38
CA VAL A 186 10.70 32.61 3.70
C VAL A 186 9.42 32.47 4.51
N SER A 187 8.46 33.35 4.24
CA SER A 187 7.16 33.35 4.89
C SER A 187 6.54 31.98 4.63
N THR A 188 6.27 31.28 5.73
CA THR A 188 5.77 29.91 5.82
C THR A 188 4.33 29.76 5.29
N HIS A 189 3.90 30.73 4.48
CA HIS A 189 2.63 30.78 3.77
C HIS A 189 2.89 30.87 2.27
N LEU A 190 3.63 29.90 1.73
CA LEU A 190 3.50 29.55 0.33
C LEU A 190 2.07 29.02 0.16
N LYS A 191 1.13 29.94 -0.11
CA LYS A 191 -0.18 29.61 -0.66
C LYS A 191 0.10 29.01 -2.02
N VAL A 192 0.42 27.72 -2.04
CA VAL A 192 0.36 26.89 -3.23
C VAL A 192 -1.12 26.77 -3.54
N THR A 193 -1.66 27.82 -4.15
CA THR A 193 -2.93 27.71 -4.86
C THR A 193 -2.61 26.80 -6.03
N LEU A 194 -2.81 25.50 -5.83
CA LEU A 194 -2.97 24.52 -6.91
C LEU A 194 -4.10 25.06 -7.78
N ILE A 195 -3.78 25.94 -8.72
CA ILE A 195 -4.71 26.30 -9.76
C ILE A 195 -4.83 25.01 -10.56
N LYS A 196 -5.85 24.23 -10.22
CA LYS A 196 -6.42 23.15 -11.03
C LYS A 196 -7.01 23.84 -12.27
N LEU A 197 -6.14 24.37 -13.12
CA LEU A 197 -6.48 25.15 -14.31
C LEU A 197 -7.28 24.28 -15.30
N THR A 198 -7.16 22.96 -15.18
CA THR A 198 -7.99 21.96 -15.85
C THR A 198 -9.48 22.04 -15.49
N TYR A 199 -9.85 22.35 -14.23
CA TYR A 199 -11.26 22.52 -13.84
C TYR A 199 -11.81 23.88 -14.28
N PHE A 200 -11.01 24.94 -14.18
CA PHE A 200 -11.43 26.29 -14.57
C PHE A 200 -11.64 26.42 -16.09
N LEU A 201 -10.77 25.79 -16.90
CA LEU A 201 -10.95 25.73 -18.36
C LEU A 201 -12.17 24.90 -18.77
N PHE A 202 -12.52 23.83 -18.04
CA PHE A 202 -13.72 23.04 -18.34
C PHE A 202 -15.00 23.84 -18.09
N THR A 203 -15.07 24.63 -17.01
CA THR A 203 -16.22 25.52 -16.74
C THR A 203 -16.35 26.65 -17.77
N TYR A 204 -15.24 27.24 -18.25
CA TYR A 204 -15.32 28.33 -19.22
C TYR A 204 -15.56 27.86 -20.68
N LYS A 205 -15.11 26.66 -21.05
CA LYS A 205 -15.39 26.09 -22.38
C LYS A 205 -16.89 25.79 -22.58
N ILE A 206 -17.63 25.54 -21.50
CA ILE A 206 -19.10 25.38 -21.53
C ILE A 206 -19.80 26.73 -21.75
N ASN A 207 -19.33 27.81 -21.14
CA ASN A 207 -19.93 29.14 -21.32
C ASN A 207 -19.66 29.76 -22.70
N PHE A 208 -18.59 29.38 -23.40
CA PHE A 208 -18.32 29.87 -24.75
C PHE A 208 -19.07 29.08 -25.85
N SER A 209 -19.74 27.98 -25.51
CA SER A 209 -20.59 27.22 -26.45
C SER A 209 -22.06 27.62 -26.38
N LEU A 210 -22.42 28.57 -25.52
CA LEU A 210 -23.79 29.05 -25.25
C LEU A 210 -24.00 30.53 -25.63
N LEU A 211 -23.09 31.11 -26.42
CA LEU A 211 -23.17 32.44 -27.01
C LEU A 211 -22.73 32.37 -28.47
#